data_AF-W7YUK5-F1
#
_entry.id   AF-W7YUK5-F1
#
_cell.length_a   1.000
_cell.length_b   1.000
_cell.length_c   1.000
_cell.angle_alpha   90.00
_cell.angle_beta   90.00
_cell.angle_gamma   90.00
#
_symmetry.space_group_name_H-M   'P 1'
#
loop_
_entity.id
_entity.type
_entity.pdbx_description
1 polymer ?
#
loop_
_entity_poly.entity_id
_entity_poly.type
_entity_poly.pdbx_seq_one_letter_code
_entity_poly.pdbx_strand_id
1 'polypeptide(L)'
;MNIKIAEEKLNTLKTNGVKLTSKQISYLDNHYDPIDNLESLVFHWTPEELILRASNETLKDFESIAGYDFSIDLAPLFVKLGEESLMVVNSKDDIQFFKQVVIDIMHNTNIDDEGNYIDEE
;
A
#
# COMPACT_ATOMS: atom_id res chain seq x y z
N MET A 1 -16.32 16.61 2.95
CA MET A 1 -15.54 15.89 1.93
C MET A 1 -16.32 14.65 1.54
N ASN A 2 -16.47 14.39 0.24
CA ASN A 2 -17.64 13.74 -0.40
C ASN A 2 -17.64 12.21 -0.29
N ILE A 3 -18.64 11.59 0.34
CA ILE A 3 -18.87 10.12 0.31
C ILE A 3 -18.82 9.59 -1.13
N LYS A 4 -19.37 10.35 -2.09
CA LYS A 4 -19.29 10.05 -3.53
C LYS A 4 -17.86 9.87 -4.05
N ILE A 5 -16.92 10.72 -3.63
CA ILE A 5 -15.50 10.61 -4.04
C ILE A 5 -14.88 9.33 -3.47
N ALA A 6 -15.22 8.95 -2.24
CA ALA A 6 -14.76 7.70 -1.64
C ALA A 6 -15.34 6.47 -2.35
N GLU A 7 -16.63 6.49 -2.67
CA GLU A 7 -17.31 5.43 -3.43
C GLU A 7 -16.71 5.28 -4.83
N GLU A 8 -16.45 6.40 -5.53
CA GLU A 8 -15.77 6.42 -6.83
C GLU A 8 -14.37 5.80 -6.73
N LYS A 9 -13.56 6.21 -5.75
CA LYS A 9 -12.21 5.65 -5.53
C LYS A 9 -12.23 4.16 -5.19
N LEU A 10 -13.20 3.71 -4.38
CA LEU A 10 -13.37 2.30 -4.07
C LEU A 10 -13.79 1.48 -5.29
N ASN A 11 -14.67 2.02 -6.12
CA ASN A 11 -15.01 1.38 -7.39
C ASN A 11 -13.78 1.32 -8.33
N THR A 12 -12.95 2.36 -8.36
CA THR A 12 -11.67 2.34 -9.09
C THR A 12 -10.76 1.23 -8.57
N LEU A 13 -10.60 1.06 -7.26
CA LEU A 13 -9.80 -0.02 -6.69
C LEU A 13 -10.37 -1.42 -6.97
N LYS A 14 -11.69 -1.58 -6.95
CA LYS A 14 -12.34 -2.87 -7.28
C LYS A 14 -12.14 -3.26 -8.74
N THR A 15 -11.98 -2.29 -9.64
CA THR A 15 -11.88 -2.53 -11.09
C THR A 15 -10.43 -2.54 -11.59
N ASN A 16 -9.59 -1.65 -11.06
CA ASN A 16 -8.23 -1.39 -11.55
C ASN A 16 -7.16 -1.44 -10.44
N GLY A 17 -7.51 -1.89 -9.23
CA GLY A 17 -6.56 -2.04 -8.14
C GLY A 17 -5.62 -3.25 -8.33
N VAL A 18 -4.41 -3.13 -7.83
CA VAL A 18 -3.38 -4.16 -7.83
C VAL A 18 -3.21 -4.70 -6.41
N LYS A 19 -2.92 -6.00 -6.30
CA LYS A 19 -2.56 -6.66 -5.04
C LYS A 19 -1.07 -6.99 -5.02
N LEU A 20 -0.51 -7.05 -3.82
CA LEU A 20 0.83 -7.60 -3.64
C LEU A 20 0.85 -9.09 -3.99
N THR A 21 1.92 -9.54 -4.62
CA THR A 21 2.20 -10.97 -4.83
C THR A 21 2.80 -11.57 -3.56
N SER A 22 2.76 -12.91 -3.43
CA SER A 22 3.30 -13.60 -2.25
C SER A 22 4.77 -13.25 -1.97
N LYS A 23 5.61 -13.15 -3.02
CA LYS A 23 7.02 -12.75 -2.86
C LYS A 23 7.20 -11.35 -2.26
N GLN A 24 6.34 -10.42 -2.68
CA GLN A 24 6.39 -9.02 -2.21
C GLN A 24 5.95 -8.91 -0.75
N ILE A 25 4.96 -9.71 -0.35
CA ILE A 25 4.54 -9.81 1.05
C ILE A 25 5.69 -10.38 1.89
N SER A 26 6.27 -11.51 1.49
CA SER A 26 7.40 -12.12 2.19
C SER A 26 8.61 -11.19 2.31
N TYR A 27 8.89 -10.38 1.29
CA TYR A 27 9.94 -9.38 1.37
C TYR A 27 9.67 -8.35 2.48
N LEU A 28 8.46 -7.78 2.50
CA LEU A 28 8.08 -6.77 3.48
C LEU A 28 8.16 -7.34 4.90
N ASP A 29 7.67 -8.57 5.09
CA ASP A 29 7.71 -9.26 6.39
C ASP A 29 9.14 -9.57 6.88
N ASN A 30 10.09 -9.79 5.95
CA ASN A 30 11.49 -10.09 6.30
C ASN A 30 12.32 -8.83 6.60
N HIS A 31 12.00 -7.69 5.99
CA HIS A 31 12.84 -6.48 6.02
C HIS A 31 12.27 -5.33 6.85
N TYR A 32 10.97 -5.38 7.15
CA TYR A 32 10.28 -4.38 7.95
C TYR A 32 9.55 -5.06 9.11
N ASP A 33 9.01 -4.27 10.02
CA ASP A 33 8.13 -4.81 11.05
C ASP A 33 6.93 -5.49 10.36
N PRO A 34 6.56 -6.72 10.78
CA PRO A 34 5.54 -7.51 10.10
C PRO A 34 4.20 -6.77 10.12
N ILE A 35 3.51 -6.80 8.99
CA ILE A 35 2.26 -6.08 8.78
C ILE A 35 1.14 -7.10 8.60
N ASP A 36 0.15 -7.05 9.48
CA ASP A 36 -0.93 -8.02 9.47
C ASP A 36 -1.86 -7.84 8.26
N ASN A 37 -2.15 -8.96 7.59
CA ASN A 37 -3.09 -9.08 6.47
C ASN A 37 -2.71 -8.27 5.21
N LEU A 38 -1.42 -8.18 4.87
CA LEU A 38 -0.94 -7.56 3.62
C LEU A 38 -1.60 -8.13 2.35
N GLU A 39 -2.02 -9.39 2.35
CA GLU A 39 -2.75 -10.03 1.25
C GLU A 39 -4.12 -9.40 0.95
N SER A 40 -4.66 -8.67 1.93
CA SER A 40 -5.89 -7.89 1.80
C SER A 40 -5.66 -6.51 1.19
N LEU A 41 -4.42 -6.01 1.20
CA LEU A 41 -4.08 -4.68 0.69
C LEU A 41 -4.27 -4.62 -0.83
N VAL A 42 -5.15 -3.71 -1.25
CA VAL A 42 -5.36 -3.34 -2.65
C VAL A 42 -4.96 -1.90 -2.82
N PHE A 43 -4.15 -1.62 -3.83
CA PHE A 43 -3.67 -0.28 -4.09
C PHE A 43 -3.86 0.13 -5.55
N HIS A 44 -4.01 1.42 -5.77
CA HIS A 44 -4.07 2.06 -7.08
C HIS A 44 -3.29 3.35 -7.01
N TRP A 45 -2.46 3.63 -8.01
CA TRP A 45 -1.66 4.85 -8.03
C TRP A 45 -1.71 5.54 -9.38
N THR A 46 -1.59 6.85 -9.31
CA THR A 46 -1.33 7.74 -10.44
C THR A 46 -0.08 8.56 -10.12
N PRO A 47 0.36 9.46 -11.02
CA PRO A 47 1.41 10.42 -10.68
C PRO A 47 1.04 11.39 -9.55
N GLU A 48 -0.25 11.55 -9.24
CA GLU A 48 -0.77 12.59 -8.34
C GLU A 48 -1.36 12.03 -7.04
N GLU A 49 -1.77 10.76 -7.04
CA GLU A 49 -2.40 10.13 -5.89
C GLU A 49 -2.04 8.65 -5.77
N LEU A 50 -1.94 8.17 -4.54
CA LEU A 50 -1.93 6.77 -4.16
C LEU A 50 -3.18 6.50 -3.33
N ILE A 51 -3.89 5.43 -3.66
CA ILE A 51 -5.09 4.99 -2.97
C ILE A 51 -4.83 3.59 -2.43
N LEU A 52 -5.00 3.40 -1.12
CA LEU A 52 -4.86 2.13 -0.43
C LEU A 52 -6.21 1.68 0.13
N ARG A 53 -6.50 0.39 0.07
CA ARG A 53 -7.68 -0.23 0.67
C ARG A 53 -7.31 -1.52 1.37
N ALA A 54 -7.60 -1.58 2.66
CA ALA A 54 -7.45 -2.75 3.52
C ALA A 54 -8.30 -2.57 4.78
N SER A 55 -8.14 -3.44 5.78
CA SER A 55 -8.68 -3.16 7.13
C SER A 55 -8.02 -1.90 7.73
N ASN A 56 -8.68 -1.26 8.70
CA ASN A 56 -8.09 -0.08 9.36
C ASN A 56 -6.80 -0.42 10.13
N GLU A 57 -6.70 -1.64 10.66
CA GLU A 57 -5.52 -2.12 11.37
C GLU A 57 -4.37 -2.29 10.39
N THR A 58 -4.59 -3.03 9.30
CA THR A 58 -3.60 -3.20 8.22
C THR A 58 -3.11 -1.86 7.67
N LEU A 59 -4.00 -0.88 7.44
CA LEU A 59 -3.58 0.42 6.94
C LEU A 59 -2.71 1.22 7.94
N LYS A 60 -2.93 1.04 9.24
CA LYS A 60 -2.11 1.69 10.30
C LYS A 60 -0.78 1.00 10.51
N ASP A 61 -0.78 -0.33 10.47
CA ASP A 61 0.46 -1.11 10.54
C ASP A 61 1.32 -0.81 9.31
N PHE A 62 0.67 -0.62 8.16
CA PHE A 62 1.33 -0.20 6.92
C PHE A 62 1.85 1.24 6.94
N GLU A 63 1.18 2.17 7.64
CA GLU A 63 1.73 3.50 7.95
C GLU A 63 3.01 3.41 8.80
N SER A 64 3.29 2.29 9.47
CA SER A 64 4.43 2.20 10.39
C SER A 64 5.68 1.55 9.77
N ILE A 65 5.68 1.25 8.46
CA ILE A 65 6.82 0.63 7.77
C ILE A 65 8.08 1.49 7.96
N ALA A 66 9.10 0.94 8.62
CA ALA A 66 10.38 1.62 8.90
C ALA A 66 10.22 3.02 9.53
N GLY A 67 9.18 3.25 10.34
CA GLY A 67 8.92 4.55 10.98
C GLY A 67 8.54 5.66 9.99
N TYR A 68 8.05 5.30 8.81
CA TYR A 68 7.60 6.24 7.79
C TYR A 68 6.13 6.59 7.95
N ASP A 69 5.83 7.65 8.71
CA ASP A 69 4.46 8.15 8.77
C ASP A 69 4.09 8.88 7.46
N PHE A 70 3.04 8.43 6.78
CA PHE A 70 2.48 9.16 5.64
C PHE A 70 2.10 10.59 6.07
N SER A 71 2.47 11.60 5.28
CA SER A 71 2.14 12.99 5.57
C SER A 71 0.63 13.23 5.38
N ILE A 72 -0.10 13.22 6.50
CA ILE A 72 -1.56 13.31 6.54
C ILE A 72 -2.03 14.78 6.45
N ASP A 73 -1.54 15.55 5.48
CA ASP A 73 -1.90 16.96 5.33
C ASP A 73 -3.37 17.17 4.89
N LEU A 74 -4.05 16.09 4.51
CA LEU A 74 -5.50 16.01 4.41
C LEU A 74 -5.95 14.85 5.29
N ALA A 75 -6.74 15.14 6.33
CA ALA A 75 -7.25 14.15 7.28
C ALA A 75 -7.60 12.84 6.55
N PRO A 76 -7.07 11.69 7.00
CA PRO A 76 -7.18 10.44 6.26
C PRO A 76 -8.67 10.21 6.06
N LEU A 77 -9.08 10.08 4.80
CA LEU A 77 -10.47 9.86 4.47
C LEU A 77 -10.81 8.40 4.78
N PHE A 78 -10.78 8.04 6.07
CA PHE A 78 -11.23 6.77 6.59
C PHE A 78 -12.74 6.66 6.39
N VAL A 79 -13.14 6.28 5.18
CA VAL A 79 -14.52 5.93 4.90
C VAL A 79 -14.66 4.45 5.20
N LYS A 80 -15.13 4.15 6.41
CA LYS A 80 -15.47 2.79 6.81
C LYS A 80 -16.64 2.31 5.95
N LEU A 81 -16.39 1.35 5.08
CA LEU A 81 -17.41 0.71 4.25
C LEU A 81 -17.45 -0.77 4.60
N GLY A 82 -18.19 -1.08 5.67
CA GLY A 82 -18.18 -2.40 6.30
C GLY A 82 -16.93 -2.61 7.15
N GLU A 83 -16.15 -3.63 6.82
CA GLU A 83 -14.89 -3.99 7.50
C GLU A 83 -13.65 -3.35 6.86
N GLU A 84 -13.79 -2.81 5.64
CA GLU A 84 -12.70 -2.18 4.90
C GLU A 84 -12.63 -0.66 5.14
N SER A 85 -11.41 -0.12 5.01
CA SER A 85 -11.06 1.29 5.08
C SER A 85 -10.31 1.71 3.81
N LEU A 86 -10.41 3.00 3.49
CA LEU A 86 -9.73 3.62 2.37
C LEU A 86 -8.74 4.66 2.92
N MET A 87 -7.54 4.71 2.37
CA MET A 87 -6.57 5.77 2.59
C MET A 87 -6.17 6.39 1.25
N VAL A 88 -6.09 7.71 1.20
CA VAL A 88 -5.71 8.46 0.00
C VAL A 88 -4.52 9.33 0.35
N VAL A 89 -3.42 9.10 -0.34
CA VAL A 89 -2.14 9.79 -0.16
C VAL A 89 -1.89 10.65 -1.39
N ASN A 90 -1.73 11.97 -1.19
CA ASN A 90 -1.55 12.95 -2.26
C ASN A 90 -0.17 13.64 -2.22
N SER A 91 0.66 13.29 -1.25
CA SER A 91 2.02 13.79 -1.16
C SER A 91 2.90 13.09 -2.20
N LYS A 92 3.58 13.87 -3.03
CA LYS A 92 4.47 13.32 -4.06
C LYS A 92 5.60 12.51 -3.45
N ASP A 93 6.15 12.97 -2.32
CA ASP A 93 7.26 12.29 -1.65
C ASP A 93 6.78 10.95 -1.08
N ASP A 94 5.60 10.92 -0.47
CA ASP A 94 4.96 9.69 0.03
C ASP A 94 4.65 8.69 -1.08
N ILE A 95 4.12 9.17 -2.21
CA ILE A 95 3.84 8.33 -3.38
C ILE A 95 5.15 7.78 -3.96
N GLN A 96 6.22 8.58 -3.99
CA GLN A 96 7.54 8.14 -4.46
C GLN A 96 8.18 7.15 -3.50
N PHE A 97 8.08 7.36 -2.19
CA PHE A 97 8.55 6.42 -1.19
C PHE A 97 7.83 5.07 -1.33
N PHE A 98 6.49 5.09 -1.40
CA PHE A 98 5.71 3.88 -1.65
C PHE A 98 6.14 3.20 -2.96
N LYS A 99 6.40 3.99 -4.01
CA LYS A 99 6.95 3.45 -5.26
C LYS A 99 8.31 2.78 -5.07
N GLN A 100 9.23 3.37 -4.33
CA GLN A 100 10.56 2.79 -4.15
C GLN A 100 10.54 1.56 -3.23
N VAL A 101 9.80 1.62 -2.13
CA VAL A 101 9.74 0.53 -1.15
C VAL A 101 8.89 -0.64 -1.62
N VAL A 102 7.79 -0.37 -2.33
CA VAL A 102 6.83 -1.41 -2.69
C VAL A 102 6.92 -1.74 -4.18
N ILE A 103 7.03 -0.73 -5.06
CA ILE A 103 6.93 -0.88 -6.53
C ILE A 103 8.26 -1.21 -7.22
N ASP A 104 9.39 -0.64 -6.79
CA ASP A 104 10.70 -0.98 -7.36
C ASP A 104 11.10 -2.41 -6.98
N ILE A 105 10.67 -2.87 -5.81
CA ILE A 105 10.72 -4.28 -5.39
C ILE A 105 9.86 -5.16 -6.32
N MET A 106 8.74 -4.65 -6.84
CA MET A 106 7.88 -5.39 -7.78
C MET A 106 8.50 -5.68 -9.15
N HIS A 107 9.55 -4.96 -9.54
CA HIS A 107 10.21 -5.14 -10.84
C HIS A 107 11.56 -5.85 -10.73
N ASN A 108 12.03 -6.11 -9.51
CA ASN A 108 13.30 -6.76 -9.29
C ASN A 108 13.12 -8.29 -9.37
N THR A 109 13.69 -8.92 -10.39
CA THR A 109 13.64 -10.39 -10.59
C THR A 109 14.49 -11.15 -9.58
N ASN A 110 15.31 -10.44 -8.81
CA ASN A 110 16.30 -11.02 -7.92
C ASN A 110 15.73 -11.20 -6.51
N ILE A 111 14.44 -11.56 -6.40
CA ILE A 111 13.80 -11.91 -5.14
C ILE A 111 13.24 -13.32 -5.27
N ASP A 112 13.66 -14.22 -4.38
CA ASP A 112 13.21 -15.61 -4.38
C ASP A 112 11.74 -15.75 -3.93
N ASP A 113 11.24 -16.98 -3.87
CA ASP A 113 9.87 -17.24 -3.40
C ASP A 113 9.68 -16.99 -1.89
N GLU A 114 10.77 -16.86 -1.14
CA GLU A 114 10.80 -16.64 0.32
C GLU A 114 10.96 -15.15 0.67
N GLY A 115 11.08 -14.25 -0.32
CA GLY A 115 11.22 -12.81 -0.11
C GLY A 115 12.65 -12.37 0.21
N ASN A 116 13.66 -13.18 -0.09
CA ASN A 116 15.06 -12.82 0.08
C ASN A 116 15.63 -12.25 -1.22
N TYR A 117 16.54 -11.26 -1.11
CA TYR A 117 17.36 -10.86 -2.25
C TYR A 117 18.26 -12.01 -2.66
N ILE A 118 18.22 -12.34 -3.95
CA ILE A 118 19.18 -13.19 -4.62
C ILE A 118 20.33 -12.27 -5.04
N ASP A 119 21.46 -12.36 -4.37
CA ASP A 119 22.69 -11.71 -4.85
C ASP A 119 23.03 -12.30 -6.22
N GLU A 120 22.90 -11.49 -7.28
CA GLU A 120 23.52 -11.80 -8.56
C GLU A 120 25.02 -11.51 -8.43
N GLU A 121 25.85 -12.56 -8.43
CA GLU A 121 27.31 -12.45 -8.62
C GLU A 121 27.68 -11.82 -9.97
#